data_AF-A0A920WPA6-F1
#
_entry.id   AF-A0A920WPA6-F1
#
_cell.length_a   1.000
_cell.length_b   1.000
_cell.length_c   1.000
_cell.angle_alpha   90.00
_cell.angle_beta   90.00
_cell.angle_gamma   90.00
#
_symmetry.space_group_name_H-M   'P 1'
#
loop_
_entity.id
_entity.type
_entity.pdbx_description
1 polymer ?
#
loop_
_entity_poly.entity_id
_entity_poly.type
_entity_poly.pdbx_seq_one_letter_code
_entity_poly.pdbx_strand_id
1 'polypeptide(L)'
;MTSGVDYWPSAAALDAFVGSGAVIRTWGDAYGYVLVATGRADAMVAPVVSRWDVAPMLTIFPEAGGLFCDLSGTVTAEGGDALAANPALAPQVLALVGRT
;
A
#
# COMPACT_ATOMS: atom_id res chain seq x y z
N MET A 1 -11.49 -7.65 -8.30
CA MET A 1 -11.05 -8.83 -7.52
C MET A 1 -10.05 -9.64 -8.33
N THR A 2 -8.97 -8.99 -8.76
CA THR A 2 -7.78 -9.69 -9.22
C THR A 2 -6.61 -9.07 -8.50
N SER A 3 -6.23 -9.71 -7.41
CA SER A 3 -4.97 -9.44 -6.74
C SER A 3 -3.87 -10.21 -7.46
N GLY A 4 -2.72 -9.59 -7.68
CA GLY A 4 -1.64 -10.26 -8.38
C GLY A 4 -0.35 -9.46 -8.32
N VAL A 5 0.75 -10.14 -8.67
CA VAL A 5 2.06 -9.51 -8.78
C VAL A 5 2.30 -8.91 -10.16
N ASP A 6 1.42 -9.20 -11.12
CA ASP A 6 1.54 -8.74 -12.52
C ASP A 6 1.40 -7.22 -12.70
N TYR A 7 0.90 -6.52 -11.69
CA TYR A 7 0.82 -5.05 -11.66
C TYR A 7 2.15 -4.39 -11.27
N TRP A 8 3.14 -5.18 -10.85
CA TRP A 8 4.49 -4.72 -10.60
C TRP A 8 5.34 -4.85 -11.87
N PRO A 9 6.36 -4.00 -12.07
CA PRO A 9 7.25 -4.10 -13.22
C PRO A 9 7.95 -5.46 -13.37
N SER A 10 8.18 -6.15 -12.24
CA SER A 10 8.77 -7.49 -12.17
C SER A 10 8.51 -8.11 -10.79
N ALA A 11 8.44 -9.44 -10.71
CA ALA A 11 8.41 -10.18 -9.44
C ALA A 11 9.67 -9.90 -8.58
N ALA A 12 10.80 -9.54 -9.19
CA ALA A 12 12.02 -9.15 -8.48
C ALA A 12 11.82 -7.90 -7.60
N ALA A 13 10.80 -7.07 -7.87
CA ALA A 13 10.45 -5.96 -6.98
C ALA A 13 10.02 -6.42 -5.58
N LEU A 14 9.63 -7.69 -5.43
CA LEU A 14 9.24 -8.28 -4.15
C LEU A 14 10.43 -8.85 -3.38
N ASP A 15 11.59 -9.03 -4.00
CA ASP A 15 12.76 -9.64 -3.36
C ASP A 15 13.22 -8.84 -2.14
N ALA A 16 13.15 -7.50 -2.20
CA ALA A 16 13.47 -6.63 -1.07
C ALA A 16 12.52 -6.85 0.12
N PHE A 17 11.23 -7.04 -0.14
CA PHE A 17 10.23 -7.35 0.89
C PHE A 17 10.44 -8.75 1.49
N VAL A 18 10.73 -9.74 0.65
CA VAL A 18 11.03 -11.11 1.12
C VAL A 18 12.30 -11.09 1.99
N GLY A 19 13.34 -10.36 1.55
CA GLY A 19 14.60 -10.21 2.27
C GLY A 19 14.46 -9.49 3.62
N SER A 20 13.46 -8.61 3.78
CA SER A 20 13.16 -7.96 5.07
C SER A 20 12.41 -8.85 6.06
N GLY A 21 12.03 -10.07 5.66
CA GLY A 21 11.22 -10.99 6.45
C GLY A 21 9.72 -10.68 6.41
N ALA A 22 9.26 -9.85 5.48
CA ALA A 22 7.84 -9.52 5.36
C ALA A 22 7.03 -10.74 4.88
N VAL A 23 5.83 -10.90 5.43
CA VAL A 23 4.87 -11.93 5.00
C VAL A 23 3.91 -11.31 4.00
N ILE A 24 4.12 -11.62 2.71
CA ILE A 24 3.34 -11.02 1.62
C ILE A 24 2.08 -11.86 1.35
N ARG A 25 0.97 -11.19 1.08
CA ARG A 25 -0.29 -11.75 0.58
C ARG A 25 -0.78 -10.90 -0.58
N THR A 26 -1.54 -11.48 -1.49
CA THR A 26 -2.20 -10.75 -2.57
C THR A 26 -3.66 -10.48 -2.17
N TRP A 27 -3.92 -9.67 -1.14
CA TRP A 27 -5.28 -9.21 -0.86
C TRP A 27 -5.51 -7.90 -1.63
N GLY A 28 -6.26 -7.98 -2.72
CA GLY A 28 -6.44 -6.86 -3.64
C GLY A 28 -7.61 -5.94 -3.27
N ASP A 29 -7.73 -4.87 -4.04
CA ASP A 29 -8.86 -3.94 -4.02
C ASP A 29 -9.13 -3.35 -2.62
N ALA A 30 -10.36 -2.90 -2.36
CA ALA A 30 -10.77 -2.31 -1.08
C ALA A 30 -10.50 -3.21 0.14
N TYR A 31 -10.46 -4.54 -0.03
CA TYR A 31 -10.28 -5.47 1.09
C TYR A 31 -8.88 -5.37 1.71
N GLY A 32 -7.83 -5.17 0.90
CA GLY A 32 -6.48 -4.95 1.41
C GLY A 32 -6.43 -3.72 2.34
N TYR A 33 -7.05 -2.62 1.93
CA TYR A 33 -7.15 -1.41 2.74
C TYR A 33 -7.92 -1.63 4.05
N VAL A 34 -9.02 -2.38 4.03
CA VAL A 34 -9.79 -2.73 5.24
C VAL A 34 -8.95 -3.52 6.23
N LEU A 35 -8.12 -4.45 5.76
CA LEU A 35 -7.25 -5.22 6.64
C LEU A 35 -6.23 -4.32 7.34
N VAL A 36 -5.66 -3.33 6.65
CA VAL A 36 -4.74 -2.37 7.27
C VAL A 36 -5.47 -1.45 8.24
N ALA A 37 -6.58 -0.84 7.82
CA ALA A 37 -7.37 0.07 8.65
C ALA A 37 -7.92 -0.61 9.92
N THR A 38 -8.04 -1.93 9.94
CA THR A 38 -8.50 -2.70 11.10
C THR A 38 -7.40 -3.47 11.82
N GLY A 39 -6.13 -3.18 11.52
CA GLY A 39 -4.97 -3.73 12.24
C GLY A 39 -4.68 -5.22 11.98
N ARG A 40 -5.22 -5.79 10.89
CA ARG A 40 -5.00 -7.20 10.48
C ARG A 40 -3.84 -7.36 9.50
N ALA A 41 -3.42 -6.27 8.86
CA ALA A 41 -2.25 -6.20 8.02
C ALA A 41 -1.48 -4.90 8.32
N ASP A 42 -0.16 -4.91 8.13
CA ASP A 42 0.68 -3.76 8.45
C ASP A 42 0.72 -2.71 7.33
N ALA A 43 0.63 -3.16 6.08
CA ALA A 43 0.64 -2.32 4.91
C ALA A 43 -0.09 -2.96 3.70
N MET A 44 -0.59 -2.10 2.82
CA MET A 44 -1.14 -2.41 1.50
C MET A 44 -0.47 -1.49 0.49
N VAL A 45 0.18 -2.08 -0.51
CA VAL A 45 0.87 -1.36 -1.57
C VAL A 45 0.17 -1.65 -2.89
N ALA A 46 -0.27 -0.61 -3.58
CA ALA A 46 -0.96 -0.71 -4.86
C ALA A 46 -0.15 0.07 -5.93
N PRO A 47 0.55 -0.63 -6.85
CA PRO A 47 1.34 0.01 -7.90
C PRO A 47 0.53 0.82 -8.91
N VAL A 48 -0.76 0.48 -9.05
CA VAL A 48 -1.70 1.14 -9.96
C VAL A 48 -3.06 1.21 -9.27
N VAL A 49 -3.64 2.40 -9.16
CA VAL A 49 -5.01 2.64 -8.70
C VAL A 49 -5.64 3.78 -9.49
N SER A 50 -6.97 3.77 -9.58
CA SER A 50 -7.71 4.95 -9.98
C SER A 50 -8.16 5.73 -8.74
N ARG A 51 -8.38 7.03 -8.89
CA ARG A 51 -8.85 7.89 -7.78
C ARG A 51 -10.08 7.32 -7.06
N TRP A 52 -11.05 6.78 -7.79
CA TRP A 52 -12.29 6.24 -7.21
C TRP A 52 -12.06 4.97 -6.37
N ASP A 53 -10.94 4.28 -6.54
CA ASP A 53 -10.59 3.11 -5.72
C ASP A 53 -10.11 3.52 -4.31
N VAL A 54 -9.53 4.73 -4.18
CA VAL A 54 -8.79 5.13 -2.99
C VAL A 54 -9.20 6.46 -2.37
N ALA A 55 -10.06 7.25 -3.01
CA ALA A 55 -10.55 8.52 -2.45
C ALA A 55 -11.10 8.40 -1.02
N PRO A 56 -11.84 7.33 -0.63
CA PRO A 56 -12.29 7.17 0.76
C PRO A 56 -11.15 6.98 1.77
N MET A 57 -9.96 6.53 1.33
CA MET A 57 -8.83 6.24 2.22
C MET A 57 -8.24 7.50 2.85
N LEU A 58 -8.41 8.66 2.21
CA LEU A 58 -8.07 9.96 2.79
C LEU A 58 -8.89 10.30 4.04
N THR A 59 -10.06 9.68 4.23
CA THR A 59 -10.85 9.79 5.47
C THR A 59 -10.62 8.59 6.39
N ILE A 60 -10.67 7.37 5.85
CA ILE A 60 -10.62 6.15 6.65
C ILE A 60 -9.30 6.01 7.42
N PHE A 61 -8.15 6.26 6.78
CA PHE A 61 -6.86 6.02 7.42
C PHE A 61 -6.56 6.98 8.57
N PRO A 62 -6.76 8.31 8.44
CA PRO A 62 -6.61 9.21 9.57
C PRO A 62 -7.49 8.82 10.77
N GLU A 63 -8.75 8.43 10.54
CA GLU A 63 -9.68 8.00 11.61
C GLU A 63 -9.29 6.64 12.22
N ALA A 64 -8.69 5.75 11.44
CA ALA A 64 -8.16 4.47 11.91
C ALA A 64 -6.79 4.58 12.58
N GLY A 65 -6.17 5.78 12.63
CA GLY A 65 -4.80 5.98 13.12
C GLY A 65 -3.71 5.46 12.15
N GLY A 66 -4.09 5.21 10.90
CA GLY A 66 -3.20 4.79 9.82
C GLY A 66 -2.72 5.95 8.94
N LEU A 67 -1.83 5.65 8.00
CA LEU A 67 -1.41 6.56 6.94
C LEU A 67 -1.92 6.06 5.59
N PHE A 68 -2.41 6.99 4.77
CA PHE A 68 -2.63 6.78 3.35
C PHE A 68 -1.88 7.86 2.56
N CYS A 69 -1.08 7.45 1.57
CA CYS A 69 -0.34 8.34 0.68
C CYS A 69 -0.11 7.66 -0.68
N ASP A 70 0.37 8.40 -1.67
CA ASP A 70 0.96 7.82 -2.87
C ASP A 70 2.37 7.26 -2.57
N LEU A 71 2.99 6.61 -3.55
CA LEU A 71 4.33 6.03 -3.43
C LEU A 71 5.47 7.07 -3.43
N SER A 72 5.16 8.36 -3.61
CA SER A 72 6.10 9.47 -3.33
C SER A 72 6.07 9.90 -1.86
N GLY A 73 5.11 9.40 -1.09
CA GLY A 73 4.84 9.81 0.29
C GLY A 73 3.88 11.00 0.40
N THR A 74 3.29 11.47 -0.70
CA THR A 74 2.34 12.58 -0.69
C THR A 74 0.96 12.06 -0.27
N VAL A 75 0.33 12.70 0.71
CA VAL A 75 -1.05 12.36 1.11
C VAL A 75 -2.02 12.85 0.03
N THR A 76 -2.35 11.98 -0.93
CA THR A 76 -3.22 12.29 -2.07
C THR A 76 -3.89 11.02 -2.62
N ALA A 77 -5.04 11.18 -3.27
CA ALA A 77 -5.71 10.14 -4.05
C ALA A 77 -5.49 10.30 -5.57
N GLU A 78 -4.65 11.26 -5.98
CA GLU A 78 -4.41 11.61 -7.38
C GLU A 78 -3.08 11.02 -7.92
N GLY A 79 -2.33 10.27 -7.10
CA GLY A 79 -1.00 9.76 -7.45
C GLY A 79 -0.98 8.65 -8.50
N GLY A 80 -2.11 7.96 -8.71
CA GLY A 80 -2.19 6.79 -9.61
C GLY A 80 -1.60 5.50 -9.03
N ASP A 81 -1.05 5.57 -7.82
CA ASP A 81 -0.57 4.49 -6.97
C ASP A 81 -0.88 4.83 -5.51
N ALA A 82 -0.68 3.87 -4.62
CA ALA A 82 -1.02 4.07 -3.21
C ALA A 82 -0.24 3.18 -2.25
N LEU A 83 -0.02 3.73 -1.06
CA LEU A 83 0.39 3.06 0.15
C LEU A 83 -0.64 3.38 1.24
N ALA A 84 -1.16 2.31 1.85
CA ALA A 84 -1.83 2.35 3.13
C ALA A 84 -1.00 1.59 4.15
N ALA A 85 -0.68 2.17 5.30
CA ALA A 85 0.18 1.50 6.29
C ALA A 85 -0.03 1.99 7.72
N ASN A 86 0.50 1.23 8.67
CA ASN A 86 0.88 1.76 9.97
C ASN A 86 1.88 2.92 9.77
N PRO A 87 1.66 4.13 10.34
CA PRO A 87 2.54 5.27 10.13
C PRO A 87 4.00 5.02 10.52
N ALA A 88 4.25 4.17 11.51
CA ALA A 88 5.61 3.83 11.95
C ALA A 88 6.37 2.97 10.93
N LEU A 89 5.67 2.21 10.10
CA LEU A 89 6.26 1.33 9.07
C LEU A 89 6.29 1.98 7.69
N ALA A 90 5.48 3.00 7.43
CA ALA A 90 5.38 3.63 6.12
C ALA A 90 6.73 4.07 5.52
N PRO A 91 7.67 4.69 6.25
CA PRO A 91 8.97 5.06 5.68
C PRO A 91 9.79 3.84 5.23
N GLN A 92 9.72 2.72 5.96
CA GLN A 92 10.41 1.49 5.60
C GLN A 92 9.78 0.85 4.37
N VAL A 93 8.44 0.83 4.29
CA VAL A 93 7.72 0.29 3.13
C VAL A 93 8.03 1.11 1.88
N LEU A 94 7.99 2.44 1.94
CA LEU A 94 8.33 3.30 0.81
C LEU A 94 9.78 3.07 0.33
N ALA A 95 10.72 2.90 1.25
CA ALA A 95 12.11 2.57 0.90
C ALA A 95 12.23 1.22 0.17
N LEU A 96 11.43 0.21 0.55
CA LEU A 96 11.41 -1.10 -0.11
C LEU A 96 10.77 -1.06 -1.49
N VAL A 97 9.79 -0.19 -1.72
CA VAL A 97 9.13 -0.03 -3.05
C VAL A 97 10.08 0.57 -4.10
N GLY A 98 11.11 1.31 -3.67
CA GLY A 98 12.21 1.73 -4.56
C GLY A 98 11.86 2.91 -5.48
N ARG A 99 11.16 3.93 -4.98
CA ARG A 99 10.94 5.21 -5.68
C ARG A 99 11.64 6.36 -4.97
N THR A 100 12.98 6.33 -5.00
CA THR A 100 13.85 7.48 -4.68
C THR A 100 14.64 7.84 -5.91
#